data_AF-A0A345Y7R4-F1
#
_entry.id   AF-A0A345Y7R4-F1
#
_cell.length_a   1.000
_cell.length_b   1.000
_cell.length_c   1.000
_cell.angle_alpha   90.00
_cell.angle_beta   90.00
_cell.angle_gamma   90.00
#
_symmetry.space_group_name_H-M   'P 1'
#
loop_
_entity.id
_entity.type
_entity.pdbx_description
1 polymer ?
#
loop_
_entity_poly.entity_id
_entity_poly.type
_entity_poly.pdbx_seq_one_letter_code
_entity_poly.pdbx_strand_id
1 'polypeptide(L)'
;MHPALIIEEVERAGGQIIAEGGRLRAGLPKTPDAARLRKLIALNRDDIIRWLEHGNDDTAATKRAVVRFKLRDGGGGQVIDPDGLRSAVSDLMERFGDRVDGDALLEWLAEYAMHDPSARTDEAEAALEAAEVIRRARTAKARR
;
A
#
# COMPACT_ATOMS: atom_id res chain seq x y z
N MET A 1 -17.56 -9.97 -10.56
CA MET A 1 -17.03 -8.59 -10.67
C MET A 1 -16.13 -8.39 -9.47
N HIS A 2 -14.99 -7.73 -9.60
CA HIS A 2 -14.06 -7.59 -8.46
C HIS A 2 -14.72 -6.77 -7.33
N PRO A 3 -14.68 -7.19 -6.04
CA PRO A 3 -15.32 -6.49 -4.93
C PRO A 3 -14.94 -5.00 -4.83
N ALA A 4 -13.68 -4.68 -5.12
CA ALA A 4 -13.17 -3.30 -5.15
C ALA A 4 -13.99 -2.36 -6.06
N LEU A 5 -14.29 -2.81 -7.28
CA LEU A 5 -15.02 -2.00 -8.26
C LEU A 5 -16.46 -1.72 -7.81
N ILE A 6 -17.06 -2.67 -7.08
CA ILE A 6 -18.41 -2.51 -6.52
C ILE A 6 -18.39 -1.47 -5.40
N ILE A 7 -17.36 -1.50 -4.56
CA ILE A 7 -17.17 -0.54 -3.46
C ILE A 7 -16.93 0.86 -4.04
N GLU A 8 -16.01 1.02 -5.00
CA GLU A 8 -15.75 2.29 -5.69
C GLU A 8 -17.01 2.87 -6.36
N GLU A 9 -17.82 2.04 -7.01
CA GLU A 9 -19.07 2.49 -7.62
C GLU A 9 -20.08 2.99 -6.56
N VAL A 10 -20.12 2.34 -5.40
CA VAL A 10 -20.97 2.77 -4.28
C VAL A 10 -20.48 4.08 -3.69
N GLU A 11 -19.17 4.23 -3.49
CA GLU A 11 -18.56 5.47 -2.99
C GLU A 11 -18.75 6.63 -3.96
N ARG A 12 -18.55 6.40 -5.26
CA ARG A 12 -18.79 7.41 -6.31
C ARG A 12 -20.24 7.86 -6.36
N ALA A 13 -21.18 6.97 -6.04
CA ALA A 13 -22.58 7.33 -5.94
C ALA A 13 -22.91 8.12 -4.65
N GLY A 14 -21.99 8.21 -3.68
CA GLY A 14 -22.17 8.84 -2.37
C GLY A 14 -22.66 7.88 -1.29
N GLY A 15 -22.45 6.57 -1.48
CA GLY A 15 -22.78 5.54 -0.52
C GLY A 15 -21.57 4.99 0.24
N GLN A 16 -21.82 4.06 1.14
CA GLN A 16 -20.81 3.38 1.94
C GLN A 16 -21.14 1.90 2.10
N ILE A 17 -20.12 1.05 2.17
CA ILE A 17 -20.24 -0.39 2.47
C ILE A 17 -19.33 -0.71 3.66
N ILE A 18 -19.86 -1.44 4.64
CA ILE A 18 -19.14 -1.88 5.83
C ILE A 18 -19.39 -3.37 6.03
N ALA A 19 -18.35 -4.15 6.29
CA ALA A 19 -18.46 -5.54 6.72
C ALA A 19 -17.95 -5.70 8.16
N GLU A 20 -18.74 -6.34 9.01
CA GLU A 20 -18.38 -6.62 10.40
C GLU A 20 -19.03 -7.92 10.88
N GLY A 21 -18.22 -8.87 11.37
CA GLY A 21 -18.69 -10.12 11.94
C GLY A 21 -19.51 -11.00 10.98
N GLY A 22 -19.08 -11.09 9.71
CA GLY A 22 -19.75 -11.82 8.64
C GLY A 22 -21.01 -11.13 8.10
N ARG A 23 -21.21 -9.84 8.41
CA ARG A 23 -22.40 -9.09 8.03
C ARG A 23 -22.03 -7.87 7.22
N LEU A 24 -22.68 -7.73 6.06
CA LEU A 24 -22.55 -6.58 5.19
C LEU A 24 -23.65 -5.55 5.47
N ARG A 25 -23.26 -4.29 5.65
CA ARG A 25 -24.15 -3.12 5.75
C ARG A 25 -23.82 -2.16 4.61
N ALA A 26 -24.81 -1.79 3.82
CA ALA A 26 -24.64 -0.82 2.73
C ALA A 26 -25.58 0.37 2.92
N GLY A 27 -24.99 1.57 3.09
CA GLY A 27 -25.72 2.83 3.06
C GLY A 27 -25.69 3.39 1.64
N LEU A 28 -26.79 3.31 0.91
CA LEU A 28 -26.89 3.83 -0.45
C LEU A 28 -27.69 5.14 -0.48
N PRO A 29 -27.25 6.14 -1.24
CA PRO A 29 -27.99 7.38 -1.41
C PRO A 29 -29.24 7.15 -2.25
N LYS A 30 -30.17 8.12 -2.21
CA LYS A 30 -31.42 8.07 -3.00
C LYS A 30 -31.17 8.50 -4.45
N THR A 31 -30.34 7.74 -5.15
CA THR A 31 -30.03 7.95 -6.58
C THR A 31 -30.76 6.92 -7.45
N PRO A 32 -30.99 7.18 -8.75
CA PRO A 32 -31.52 6.20 -9.68
C PRO A 32 -30.70 4.90 -9.72
N ASP A 33 -29.38 5.02 -9.51
CA ASP A 33 -28.44 3.89 -9.51
C ASP A 33 -28.54 3.01 -8.26
N ALA A 34 -29.22 3.45 -7.21
CA ALA A 34 -29.30 2.70 -5.95
C ALA A 34 -29.89 1.29 -6.14
N ALA A 35 -30.86 1.12 -7.05
CA ALA A 35 -31.43 -0.19 -7.34
C ALA A 35 -30.41 -1.15 -7.99
N ARG A 36 -29.59 -0.63 -8.93
CA ARG A 36 -28.52 -1.38 -9.59
C ARG A 36 -27.43 -1.76 -8.58
N LEU A 37 -27.01 -0.80 -7.75
CA LEU A 37 -25.98 -1.01 -6.72
C LEU A 37 -26.43 -2.04 -5.68
N ARG A 38 -27.69 -1.99 -5.22
CA ARG A 38 -28.24 -3.04 -4.32
C ARG A 38 -28.13 -4.43 -4.94
N LYS A 39 -28.45 -4.57 -6.22
CA LYS A 39 -28.37 -5.84 -6.93
C LYS A 39 -26.93 -6.33 -7.05
N LEU A 40 -25.99 -5.44 -7.37
CA LEU A 40 -24.56 -5.75 -7.44
C LEU A 40 -24.01 -6.19 -6.09
N ILE A 41 -24.32 -5.46 -5.03
CA ILE A 41 -23.93 -5.80 -3.65
C ILE A 41 -24.49 -7.17 -3.25
N ALA A 42 -25.76 -7.44 -3.53
CA ALA A 42 -26.39 -8.71 -3.19
C ALA A 42 -25.76 -9.91 -3.92
N LEU A 43 -25.40 -9.73 -5.19
CA LEU A 43 -24.80 -10.79 -6.02
C LEU A 43 -23.37 -11.14 -5.61
N ASN A 44 -22.63 -10.20 -5.02
CA ASN A 44 -21.21 -10.38 -4.66
C ASN A 44 -21.01 -10.29 -3.14
N ARG A 45 -22.07 -10.53 -2.35
CA ARG A 45 -22.09 -10.25 -0.90
C ARG A 45 -20.94 -10.92 -0.16
N ASP A 46 -20.75 -12.21 -0.37
CA ASP A 46 -19.78 -13.00 0.39
C ASP A 46 -18.33 -12.67 -0.03
N ASP A 47 -18.12 -12.36 -1.32
CA ASP A 47 -16.83 -11.88 -1.82
C ASP A 47 -16.49 -10.50 -1.25
N ILE A 48 -17.47 -9.59 -1.17
CA ILE A 48 -17.30 -8.26 -0.55
C ILE A 48 -17.00 -8.38 0.95
N ILE A 49 -17.71 -9.26 1.67
CA ILE A 49 -17.44 -9.53 3.10
C ILE A 49 -16.02 -10.06 3.25
N ARG A 50 -15.64 -11.09 2.49
CA ARG A 50 -14.30 -11.67 2.55
C ARG A 50 -13.24 -10.61 2.28
N TRP A 51 -13.44 -9.78 1.27
CA TRP A 51 -12.52 -8.72 0.86
C TRP A 51 -12.36 -7.62 1.92
N LEU A 52 -13.46 -7.23 2.57
CA LEU A 52 -13.45 -6.19 3.62
C LEU A 52 -12.92 -6.71 4.97
N GLU A 53 -13.25 -7.95 5.36
CA GLU A 53 -12.91 -8.51 6.67
C GLU A 53 -11.53 -9.16 6.72
N HIS A 54 -11.12 -9.86 5.66
CA HIS A 54 -9.77 -10.45 5.59
C HIS A 54 -8.72 -9.45 5.13
N GLY A 55 -9.15 -8.25 4.76
CA GLY A 55 -8.27 -7.25 4.21
C GLY A 55 -7.87 -7.59 2.77
N ASN A 56 -7.90 -6.57 1.92
CA ASN A 56 -7.17 -6.64 0.67
C ASN A 56 -5.69 -6.96 0.88
N ASP A 57 -5.24 -8.00 0.19
CA ASP A 57 -3.89 -8.06 -0.36
C ASP A 57 -3.78 -7.21 -1.65
N ASP A 58 -4.89 -6.66 -2.21
CA ASP A 58 -4.80 -6.09 -3.57
C ASP A 58 -5.76 -4.92 -3.90
N THR A 59 -5.88 -3.91 -3.03
CA THR A 59 -6.48 -2.65 -3.50
C THR A 59 -6.10 -1.44 -2.68
N ALA A 60 -5.17 -0.66 -3.24
CA ALA A 60 -5.33 0.79 -3.46
C ALA A 60 -5.80 1.68 -2.29
N ALA A 61 -5.52 1.30 -1.05
CA ALA A 61 -4.90 2.30 -0.19
C ALA A 61 -3.51 2.49 -0.78
N THR A 62 -3.37 3.45 -1.68
CA THR A 62 -2.11 4.10 -2.03
C THR A 62 -1.52 4.60 -0.70
N LYS A 63 -0.98 3.69 0.12
CA LYS A 63 -0.29 3.98 1.37
C LYS A 63 0.96 4.68 0.90
N ARG A 64 0.84 6.00 0.75
CA ARG A 64 1.94 6.88 0.38
C ARG A 64 3.11 6.49 1.27
N ALA A 65 4.12 5.86 0.68
CA ALA A 65 5.28 5.45 1.43
C ALA A 65 6.05 6.71 1.79
N VAL A 66 6.28 6.93 3.08
CA VAL A 66 7.12 8.02 3.56
C VAL A 66 8.45 7.42 3.95
N VAL A 67 9.44 7.50 3.05
CA VAL A 67 10.78 6.99 3.27
C VAL A 67 11.67 8.12 3.76
N ARG A 68 12.19 7.98 4.98
CA ARG A 68 13.20 8.90 5.51
C ARG A 68 14.58 8.39 5.11
N PHE A 69 15.44 9.31 4.68
CA PHE A 69 16.80 8.97 4.28
C PHE A 69 17.80 10.00 4.77
N LYS A 70 19.03 9.53 4.91
CA LYS A 70 20.21 10.36 5.15
C LYS A 70 21.15 10.25 3.97
N LEU A 71 21.83 11.35 3.70
CA LEU A 71 22.96 11.39 2.78
C LEU A 71 24.26 11.38 3.58
N ARG A 72 25.30 10.75 3.02
CA ARG A 72 26.62 10.64 3.65
C ARG A 72 27.34 11.98 3.83
N ASP A 73 26.94 13.00 3.07
CA ASP A 73 27.45 14.37 3.17
C ASP A 73 26.77 15.20 4.29
N GLY A 74 25.95 14.55 5.13
CA GLY A 74 25.27 15.18 6.27
C GLY A 74 23.88 15.75 5.94
N GLY A 75 23.44 15.66 4.69
CA GLY A 75 22.07 15.96 4.28
C GLY A 75 21.08 14.84 4.57
N GLY A 76 19.82 15.05 4.19
CA GLY A 76 18.77 14.04 4.30
C GLY A 76 17.41 14.62 3.95
N GLY A 77 16.39 13.76 3.96
CA GLY A 77 15.04 14.18 3.63
C GLY A 77 14.03 13.06 3.75
N GLN A 78 12.86 13.31 3.17
CA GLN A 78 11.81 12.32 3.04
C GLN A 78 11.34 12.25 1.59
N VAL A 79 11.10 11.03 1.11
CA VAL A 79 10.39 10.78 -0.15
C VAL A 79 8.98 10.33 0.22
N ILE A 80 7.98 10.94 -0.40
CA ILE A 80 6.58 10.53 -0.30
C ILE A 80 6.19 9.99 -1.66
N ASP A 81 5.97 8.68 -1.75
CA ASP A 81 5.65 8.02 -3.02
C ASP A 81 4.27 7.37 -2.94
N PRO A 82 3.30 7.74 -3.80
CA PRO A 82 2.01 7.08 -3.85
C PRO A 82 2.13 5.58 -4.21
N ASP A 83 3.10 5.20 -5.03
CA ASP A 83 3.25 3.84 -5.57
C ASP A 83 3.90 2.87 -4.56
N GLY A 84 4.24 3.35 -3.36
CA GLY A 84 4.64 2.52 -2.22
C GLY A 84 6.14 2.41 -2.01
N LEU A 85 6.52 1.57 -1.04
CA LEU A 85 7.84 1.56 -0.42
C LEU A 85 8.98 1.22 -1.39
N ARG A 86 8.75 0.22 -2.24
CA ARG A 86 9.70 -0.22 -3.27
C ARG A 86 9.94 0.85 -4.34
N SER A 87 8.89 1.55 -4.77
CA SER A 87 8.99 2.65 -5.74
C SER A 87 9.81 3.79 -5.15
N ALA A 88 9.47 4.22 -3.93
CA ALA A 88 10.17 5.28 -3.23
C ALA A 88 11.68 5.00 -3.10
N VAL A 89 12.05 3.78 -2.72
CA VAL A 89 13.46 3.38 -2.58
C VAL A 89 14.16 3.26 -3.93
N SER A 90 13.48 2.80 -4.97
CA SER A 90 14.02 2.79 -6.34
C SER A 90 14.36 4.21 -6.82
N ASP A 91 13.41 5.15 -6.73
CA ASP A 91 13.62 6.55 -7.13
C ASP A 91 14.76 7.20 -6.33
N LEU A 92 14.83 6.90 -5.04
CA LEU A 92 15.88 7.41 -4.16
C LEU A 92 17.28 6.89 -4.54
N MET A 93 17.39 5.59 -4.83
CA MET A 93 18.65 4.99 -5.28
C MET A 93 19.04 5.44 -6.69
N GLU A 94 18.07 5.73 -7.58
CA GLU A 94 18.33 6.31 -8.89
C GLU A 94 18.85 7.75 -8.82
N ARG A 95 18.25 8.59 -7.95
CA ARG A 95 18.63 10.01 -7.82
C ARG A 95 19.94 10.23 -7.08
N PHE A 96 20.13 9.51 -5.97
CA PHE A 96 21.22 9.81 -5.04
C PHE A 96 22.25 8.68 -4.95
N GLY A 97 21.88 7.44 -5.30
CA GLY A 97 22.79 6.29 -5.33
C GLY A 97 23.64 6.17 -4.07
N ASP A 98 24.96 6.09 -4.22
CA ASP A 98 25.92 5.95 -3.12
C ASP A 98 25.98 7.12 -2.15
N ARG A 99 25.42 8.27 -2.51
CA ARG A 99 25.31 9.39 -1.58
C ARG A 99 24.34 9.08 -0.47
N VAL A 100 23.41 8.16 -0.68
CA VAL A 100 22.50 7.65 0.34
C VAL A 100 23.28 6.83 1.35
N ASP A 101 23.01 7.07 2.62
CA ASP A 101 23.40 6.16 3.68
C ASP A 101 22.51 4.91 3.62
N GLY A 102 22.94 3.96 2.77
CA GLY A 102 22.22 2.72 2.55
C GLY A 102 22.16 1.83 3.79
N ASP A 103 23.09 1.96 4.74
CA ASP A 103 23.06 1.18 5.98
C ASP A 103 21.98 1.73 6.91
N ALA A 104 21.91 3.05 7.09
CA ALA A 104 20.83 3.70 7.82
C ALA A 104 19.44 3.46 7.18
N LEU A 105 19.37 3.44 5.85
CA LEU A 105 18.12 3.16 5.15
C LEU A 105 17.66 1.70 5.31
N LEU A 106 18.59 0.74 5.31
CA LEU A 106 18.30 -0.67 5.57
C LEU A 106 17.84 -0.90 7.02
N GLU A 107 18.48 -0.24 7.99
CA GLU A 107 18.08 -0.27 9.40
C GLU A 107 16.65 0.26 9.56
N TRP A 108 16.34 1.41 8.96
CA TRP A 108 14.99 1.98 8.97
C TRP A 108 13.95 1.04 8.34
N LEU A 109 14.26 0.38 7.22
CA LEU A 109 13.35 -0.60 6.59
C LEU A 109 13.11 -1.82 7.50
N ALA A 110 14.13 -2.28 8.23
CA ALA A 110 13.99 -3.38 9.18
C ALA A 110 13.11 -2.98 10.36
N GLU A 111 13.29 -1.77 10.91
CA GLU A 111 12.41 -1.21 11.95
C GLU A 111 10.97 -1.05 11.44
N TYR A 112 10.80 -0.54 10.21
CA TYR A 112 9.49 -0.38 9.57
C TYR A 112 8.73 -1.71 9.49
N ALA A 113 9.43 -2.80 9.13
CA ALA A 113 8.84 -4.15 9.07
C ALA A 113 8.50 -4.74 10.45
N MET A 114 9.17 -4.29 11.53
CA MET A 114 9.01 -4.84 12.88
C MET A 114 8.02 -4.06 13.77
N HIS A 115 7.85 -2.74 13.54
CA HIS A 115 7.17 -1.85 14.49
C HIS A 115 5.68 -1.58 14.22
N ASP A 116 5.08 -2.18 13.20
CA ASP A 116 3.63 -2.09 12.99
C ASP A 116 2.95 -3.42 13.37
N PRO A 117 2.32 -3.54 14.55
CA PRO A 117 1.57 -4.74 14.95
C PRO A 117 0.31 -4.99 14.10
N SER A 118 -0.02 -4.05 13.20
CA SER A 118 -1.06 -4.18 12.18
C SER A 118 -0.51 -4.30 10.76
N ALA A 119 0.82 -4.31 10.58
CA ALA A 119 1.43 -4.67 9.31
C ALA A 119 0.97 -6.09 8.96
N ARG A 120 0.12 -6.15 7.94
CA ARG A 120 -0.12 -7.39 7.21
C ARG A 120 1.22 -7.88 6.67
N THR A 121 1.30 -9.17 6.39
CA THR A 121 2.43 -9.83 5.71
C THR A 121 3.02 -8.98 4.57
N ASP A 122 2.16 -8.24 3.86
CA ASP A 122 2.47 -7.40 2.70
C ASP A 122 3.39 -6.20 3.00
N GLU A 123 3.33 -5.61 4.20
CA GLU A 123 4.20 -4.47 4.53
C GLU A 123 5.62 -4.91 4.89
N ALA A 124 5.74 -6.05 5.57
CA ALA A 124 7.03 -6.69 5.80
C ALA A 124 7.63 -7.18 4.47
N GLU A 125 6.81 -7.73 3.57
CA GLU A 125 7.23 -8.10 2.22
C GLU A 125 7.69 -6.89 1.40
N ALA A 126 6.93 -5.79 1.40
CA ALA A 126 7.30 -4.55 0.72
C ALA A 126 8.63 -3.96 1.25
N ALA A 127 8.89 -4.06 2.55
CA ALA A 127 10.16 -3.63 3.15
C ALA A 127 11.33 -4.53 2.74
N LEU A 128 11.12 -5.85 2.64
CA LEU A 128 12.11 -6.80 2.13
C LEU A 128 12.43 -6.55 0.65
N GLU A 129 11.42 -6.29 -0.18
CA GLU A 129 11.62 -5.95 -1.58
C GLU A 129 12.38 -4.63 -1.76
N ALA A 130 12.05 -3.61 -0.97
CA ALA A 130 12.74 -2.33 -0.98
C ALA A 130 14.20 -2.49 -0.51
N ALA A 131 14.47 -3.30 0.50
CA ALA A 131 15.82 -3.61 0.97
C ALA A 131 16.65 -4.30 -0.12
N GLU A 132 16.04 -5.17 -0.92
CA GLU A 132 16.69 -5.86 -2.03
C GLU A 132 17.11 -4.88 -3.15
N VAL A 133 16.33 -3.81 -3.41
CA VAL A 133 16.73 -2.75 -4.34
C VAL A 133 18.06 -2.10 -3.90
N ILE A 134 18.21 -1.79 -2.62
CA ILE A 134 19.43 -1.19 -2.06
C ILE A 134 20.62 -2.14 -2.23
N ARG A 135 20.45 -3.43 -1.91
CA ARG A 135 21.51 -4.44 -2.06
C ARG A 135 21.93 -4.61 -3.52
N ARG A 136 20.98 -4.63 -4.45
CA ARG A 136 21.25 -4.71 -5.89
C ARG A 136 22.00 -3.49 -6.42
N ALA A 137 21.58 -2.29 -6.04
CA ALA A 137 22.26 -1.06 -6.42
C ALA A 137 23.74 -1.07 -5.96
N ARG A 138 24.01 -1.54 -4.73
CA ARG A 138 25.38 -1.67 -4.19
C ARG A 138 26.20 -2.74 -4.91
N THR A 139 25.62 -3.91 -5.19
CA THR A 139 26.33 -5.03 -5.84
C THR A 139 26.58 -4.82 -7.33
N ALA A 140 25.64 -4.21 -8.05
CA ALA A 140 25.82 -3.84 -9.45
C ALA A 140 26.98 -2.86 -9.64
N LYS A 141 27.23 -2.01 -8.63
CA LYS A 141 28.32 -1.05 -8.63
C LYS A 141 29.66 -1.65 -8.23
N ALA A 142 29.70 -2.61 -7.30
CA ALA A 142 30.93 -3.33 -6.95
C ALA A 142 31.54 -4.14 -8.11
N ARG A 143 30.79 -4.34 -9.20
CA ARG A 143 31.19 -5.06 -10.41
C ARG A 143 31.59 -4.13 -11.58
N ARG A 144 31.48 -2.81 -11.42
CA ARG A 144 31.93 -1.80 -12.38
C ARG A 144 33.26 -1.23 -11.95
#